data_AF-A0A1C5VKR0-F1
#
_entry.id   AF-A0A1C5VKR0-F1
#
_cell.length_a   1.000
_cell.length_b   1.000
_cell.length_c   1.000
_cell.angle_alpha   90.00
_cell.angle_beta   90.00
_cell.angle_gamma   90.00
#
_symmetry.space_group_name_H-M   'P 1'
#
loop_
_entity.id
_entity.type
_entity.pdbx_description
1 polymer ?
#
loop_
_entity_poly.entity_id
_entity_poly.type
_entity_poly.pdbx_seq_one_letter_code
_entity_poly.pdbx_strand_id
1 'polypeptide(L)'
;MSNTNQKIETLNKLRTVEAIYVLMSSCTRMPYVVCDPETFDDEILLYYTEAEAKEEAMKLQKEGNPMQLVKVDENSRLSFFTGLFPMGVNCILVDKGLDGQITVQLDELITRPKDEELPEGKIRVENPELVLTAAYFMQQMRKPDKPEMTDELKELNEEMLAHYQEGRYIVTVQEDKGIPILKQKDGKVYQPIFTDVQEVKKFQNLNKGVTLKTAVVEGSKIPEILSPEAFGVAVNPFGVNLQLQINRKPAKTKENKNKTQE
;
A
#
# COMPACT_ATOMS: atom_id res chain seq x y z
N MET A 1 3.82 37.15 5.44
CA MET A 1 2.42 36.66 5.30
C MET A 1 2.11 35.82 6.53
N SER A 2 0.86 35.76 7.01
CA SER A 2 0.52 34.85 8.11
C SER A 2 0.61 33.40 7.64
N ASN A 3 0.98 32.49 8.54
CA ASN A 3 1.10 31.05 8.23
C ASN A 3 -0.22 30.47 7.63
N THR A 4 -1.37 30.99 8.08
CA THR A 4 -2.70 30.62 7.56
C THR A 4 -2.90 31.01 6.08
N ASN A 5 -2.43 32.17 5.64
CA ASN A 5 -2.60 32.61 4.25
C ASN A 5 -1.75 31.78 3.30
N GLN A 6 -0.52 31.45 3.70
CA GLN A 6 0.37 30.57 2.94
C GLN A 6 -0.23 29.17 2.79
N LYS A 7 -0.82 28.62 3.85
CA LYS A 7 -1.48 27.31 3.81
C LYS A 7 -2.66 27.25 2.84
N ILE A 8 -3.53 28.28 2.86
CA ILE A 8 -4.67 28.38 1.93
C ILE A 8 -4.18 28.48 0.48
N GLU A 9 -3.13 29.25 0.22
CA GLU A 9 -2.52 29.37 -1.09
C GLU A 9 -1.96 28.03 -1.58
N THR A 10 -1.20 27.33 -0.73
CA THR A 10 -0.68 25.98 -1.01
C THR A 10 -1.80 24.99 -1.31
N LEU A 11 -2.86 24.96 -0.50
CA LEU A 11 -4.03 24.09 -0.74
C LEU A 11 -4.67 24.35 -2.11
N ASN A 12 -4.85 25.62 -2.46
CA ASN A 12 -5.40 26.00 -3.77
C ASN A 12 -4.46 25.62 -4.91
N LYS A 13 -3.14 25.83 -4.74
CA LYS A 13 -2.13 25.51 -5.73
C LYS A 13 -2.04 24.00 -5.97
N LEU A 14 -2.00 23.19 -4.91
CA LEU A 14 -2.02 21.72 -5.01
C LEU A 14 -3.24 21.20 -5.77
N ARG A 15 -4.39 21.87 -5.67
CA ARG A 15 -5.61 21.52 -6.41
C ARG A 15 -5.57 21.92 -7.88
N THR A 16 -4.91 23.03 -8.23
CA THR A 16 -5.11 23.72 -9.52
C THR A 16 -3.90 23.77 -10.43
N VAL A 17 -2.68 23.55 -9.93
CA VAL A 17 -1.44 23.59 -10.75
C VAL A 17 -1.53 22.59 -11.91
N GLU A 18 -0.78 22.78 -12.99
CA GLU A 18 -0.80 21.83 -14.13
C GLU A 18 -0.29 20.44 -13.72
N ALA A 19 0.79 20.40 -12.94
CA ALA A 19 1.38 19.17 -12.46
C ALA A 19 2.07 19.37 -11.10
N ILE A 20 2.16 18.26 -10.37
CA ILE A 20 2.98 18.10 -9.17
C ILE A 20 3.96 16.96 -9.40
N TYR A 21 5.06 16.98 -8.67
CA TYR A 21 6.14 16.01 -8.80
C TYR A 21 6.35 15.31 -7.46
N VAL A 22 6.15 14.00 -7.44
CA VAL A 22 6.09 13.19 -6.22
C VAL A 22 7.29 12.25 -6.18
N LEU A 23 7.91 12.14 -5.02
CA LEU A 23 8.97 11.15 -4.79
C LEU A 23 8.36 9.81 -4.44
N MET A 24 8.62 8.82 -5.28
CA MET A 24 8.17 7.44 -5.11
C MET A 24 9.34 6.56 -4.69
N SER A 25 9.10 5.67 -3.73
CA SER A 25 10.09 4.66 -3.38
C SER A 25 10.10 3.56 -4.43
N SER A 26 11.25 3.33 -5.08
CA SER A 26 11.43 2.20 -5.99
C SER A 26 11.34 0.85 -5.27
N CYS A 27 11.50 0.84 -3.95
CA CYS A 27 11.36 -0.36 -3.11
C CYS A 27 9.91 -0.82 -2.95
N THR A 28 8.95 0.11 -2.98
CA THR A 28 7.53 -0.17 -2.69
C THR A 28 6.59 0.17 -3.84
N ARG A 29 7.04 0.94 -4.84
CA ARG A 29 6.20 1.52 -5.91
C ARG A 29 5.07 2.43 -5.40
N MET A 30 5.21 2.90 -4.17
CA MET A 30 4.32 3.86 -3.52
C MET A 30 5.09 5.17 -3.26
N PRO A 31 4.41 6.27 -2.92
CA PRO A 31 5.09 7.46 -2.41
C PRO A 31 6.12 7.09 -1.33
N TYR A 32 7.27 7.75 -1.34
CA TYR A 32 8.22 7.60 -0.25
C TYR A 32 7.65 8.28 0.98
N VAL A 33 7.57 7.53 2.09
CA VAL A 33 6.93 7.98 3.33
C VAL A 33 7.93 8.04 4.48
N VAL A 34 7.82 9.08 5.31
CA VAL A 34 8.63 9.31 6.51
C VAL A 34 7.71 9.74 7.64
N CYS A 35 7.90 9.17 8.83
CA CYS A 35 7.23 9.62 10.04
C CYS A 35 8.01 10.81 10.62
N ASP A 36 7.37 11.98 10.71
CA ASP A 36 7.98 13.17 11.31
C ASP A 36 8.16 12.97 12.84
N PRO A 37 9.36 13.16 13.40
CA PRO A 37 9.64 12.82 14.79
C PRO A 37 8.99 13.76 15.83
N GLU A 38 8.47 14.91 15.41
CA GLU A 38 7.87 15.89 16.33
C GLU A 38 6.34 15.83 16.30
N THR A 39 5.76 15.74 15.10
CA THR A 39 4.32 15.74 14.86
C THR A 39 3.73 14.33 14.77
N PHE A 40 4.57 13.32 14.50
CA PHE A 40 4.17 11.94 14.18
C PHE A 40 3.32 11.83 12.93
N ASP A 41 3.37 12.84 12.06
CA ASP A 41 2.72 12.77 10.75
C ASP A 41 3.49 11.83 9.82
N ASP A 42 2.75 10.99 9.09
CA ASP A 42 3.26 10.15 8.01
C ASP A 42 3.25 10.97 6.73
N GLU A 43 4.43 11.49 6.36
CA GLU A 43 4.60 12.48 5.31
C GLU A 43 5.07 11.87 3.99
N ILE A 44 4.47 12.33 2.89
CA ILE A 44 5.03 12.16 1.54
C ILE A 44 5.66 13.47 1.04
N LEU A 45 6.59 13.36 0.09
CA LEU A 45 7.26 14.53 -0.49
C LEU A 45 6.69 14.90 -1.86
N LEU A 46 6.38 16.19 -2.01
CA LEU A 46 5.81 16.77 -3.23
C LEU A 46 6.50 18.09 -3.57
N TYR A 47 6.74 18.32 -4.85
CA TYR A 47 7.30 19.57 -5.37
C TYR A 47 6.47 20.10 -6.54
N TYR A 48 6.48 21.42 -6.74
CA TYR A 48 5.82 22.03 -7.89
C TYR A 48 6.63 21.93 -9.18
N THR A 49 7.96 21.80 -9.08
CA THR A 49 8.83 21.67 -10.26
C THR A 49 9.59 20.36 -10.28
N GLU A 50 9.88 19.88 -11.49
CA GLU A 50 10.66 18.66 -11.68
C GLU A 50 12.10 18.81 -11.19
N ALA A 51 12.68 20.00 -11.33
CA ALA A 51 14.07 20.26 -10.99
C ALA A 51 14.30 20.13 -9.47
N GLU A 52 13.44 20.74 -8.67
CA GLU A 52 13.48 20.67 -7.21
C GLU A 52 13.26 19.23 -6.71
N ALA A 53 12.26 18.55 -7.29
CA ALA A 53 12.00 17.15 -6.96
C ALA A 53 13.19 16.23 -7.30
N LYS A 54 13.83 16.45 -8.45
CA LYS A 54 15.03 15.71 -8.85
C LYS A 54 16.18 15.92 -7.88
N GLU A 55 16.36 17.14 -7.38
CA GLU A 55 17.42 17.43 -6.42
C GLU A 55 17.23 16.66 -5.11
N GLU A 56 16.03 16.69 -4.53
CA GLU A 56 15.74 15.93 -3.30
C GLU A 56 15.81 14.42 -3.55
N ALA A 57 15.30 13.93 -4.68
CA ALA A 57 15.42 12.52 -5.06
C ALA A 57 16.88 12.07 -5.12
N MET A 58 17.79 12.90 -5.64
CA MET A 58 19.23 12.62 -5.67
C MET A 58 19.86 12.60 -4.27
N LYS A 59 19.40 13.46 -3.34
CA LYS A 59 19.84 13.44 -1.94
C LYS A 59 19.45 12.13 -1.26
N LEU A 60 18.16 11.77 -1.34
CA LEU A 60 17.65 10.51 -0.78
C LEU A 60 18.31 9.27 -1.40
N GLN A 61 18.62 9.30 -2.70
CA GLN A 61 19.37 8.22 -3.37
C GLN A 61 20.80 8.07 -2.84
N LYS A 62 21.50 9.18 -2.55
CA LYS A 62 22.83 9.15 -1.94
C LYS A 62 22.81 8.59 -0.51
N GLU A 63 21.70 8.77 0.18
CA GLU A 63 21.43 8.16 1.50
C GLU A 63 20.99 6.69 1.41
N GLY A 64 21.05 6.10 0.20
CA GLY A 64 20.75 4.69 -0.01
C GLY A 64 19.26 4.39 -0.18
N ASN A 65 18.40 5.39 -0.32
CA ASN A 65 16.97 5.19 -0.61
C ASN A 65 16.72 5.22 -2.13
N PRO A 66 16.40 4.10 -2.79
CA PRO A 66 16.11 4.09 -4.22
C PRO A 66 14.83 4.88 -4.55
N MET A 67 14.98 5.98 -5.29
CA MET A 67 13.87 6.87 -5.65
C MET A 67 13.49 6.80 -7.12
N GLN A 68 12.20 7.01 -7.40
CA GLN A 68 11.65 7.31 -8.71
C GLN A 68 10.86 8.62 -8.63
N LEU A 69 11.02 9.47 -9.64
CA LEU A 69 10.21 10.68 -9.77
C LEU A 69 8.96 10.39 -10.60
N VAL A 70 7.80 10.81 -10.11
CA VAL A 70 6.53 10.70 -10.84
C VAL A 70 5.89 12.07 -10.99
N LYS A 71 5.56 12.43 -12.24
CA LYS A 71 4.72 13.58 -12.57
C LYS A 71 3.25 13.16 -12.42
N VAL A 72 2.51 13.90 -11.60
CA VAL A 72 1.05 13.75 -11.46
C VAL A 72 0.40 14.96 -12.11
N ASP A 73 -0.27 14.73 -13.24
CA ASP A 73 -1.02 15.75 -13.96
C ASP A 73 -2.42 15.97 -13.35
N GLU A 74 -3.13 16.97 -13.88
CA GLU A 74 -4.50 17.31 -13.48
C GLU A 74 -5.46 16.11 -13.51
N ASN A 75 -5.38 15.27 -14.56
CA ASN A 75 -6.28 14.13 -14.74
C ASN A 75 -6.05 13.03 -13.70
N SER A 76 -4.82 12.89 -13.22
CA SER A 76 -4.42 11.85 -12.27
C SER A 76 -4.45 12.34 -10.82
N ARG A 77 -4.50 13.65 -10.59
CA ARG A 77 -4.37 14.30 -9.28
C ARG A 77 -5.36 13.80 -8.23
N LEU A 78 -6.66 13.78 -8.56
CA LEU A 78 -7.67 13.32 -7.61
C LEU A 78 -7.45 11.85 -7.24
N SER A 79 -7.15 11.01 -8.24
CA SER A 79 -6.85 9.60 -8.02
C SER A 79 -5.59 9.41 -7.19
N PHE A 80 -4.58 10.25 -7.38
CA PHE A 80 -3.35 10.25 -6.59
C PHE A 80 -3.63 10.55 -5.11
N PHE A 81 -4.23 11.70 -4.79
CA PHE A 81 -4.48 12.08 -3.40
C PHE A 81 -5.46 11.12 -2.71
N THR A 82 -6.50 10.67 -3.40
CA THR A 82 -7.42 9.66 -2.82
C THR A 82 -6.75 8.31 -2.60
N GLY A 83 -5.71 7.97 -3.37
CA GLY A 83 -4.89 6.77 -3.18
C GLY A 83 -3.97 6.82 -1.96
N LEU A 84 -3.80 7.98 -1.32
CA LEU A 84 -3.01 8.11 -0.10
C LEU A 84 -3.77 7.61 1.14
N PHE A 85 -5.10 7.70 1.17
CA PHE A 85 -5.92 7.18 2.27
C PHE A 85 -5.69 5.69 2.56
N PRO A 86 -5.81 4.76 1.59
CA PRO A 86 -5.56 3.34 1.85
C PRO A 86 -4.08 3.03 2.11
N MET A 87 -3.16 3.98 1.87
CA MET A 87 -1.75 3.86 2.24
C MET A 87 -1.51 4.19 3.72
N GLY A 88 -2.41 4.94 4.37
CA GLY A 88 -2.26 5.37 5.77
C GLY A 88 -1.50 6.69 5.95
N VAL A 89 -1.06 7.34 4.87
CA VAL A 89 -0.42 8.67 4.90
C VAL A 89 -1.43 9.74 5.28
N ASN A 90 -1.06 10.61 6.22
CA ASN A 90 -1.92 11.72 6.66
C ASN A 90 -1.40 13.10 6.23
N CYS A 91 -0.14 13.25 5.83
CA CYS A 91 0.48 14.55 5.59
C CYS A 91 1.26 14.61 4.28
N ILE A 92 1.31 15.81 3.70
CA ILE A 92 2.05 16.14 2.48
C ILE A 92 3.04 17.23 2.85
N LEU A 93 4.33 16.91 2.77
CA LEU A 93 5.41 17.88 2.89
C LEU A 93 5.74 18.44 1.50
N VAL A 94 5.37 19.70 1.30
CA VAL A 94 5.60 20.41 0.04
C VAL A 94 6.93 21.15 0.10
N ASP A 95 7.71 21.06 -0.98
CA ASP A 95 8.93 21.85 -1.20
C ASP A 95 9.97 21.71 -0.06
N LYS A 96 10.16 20.49 0.46
CA LYS A 96 11.13 20.21 1.54
C LYS A 96 12.52 20.75 1.19
N GLY A 97 13.10 21.50 2.12
CA GLY A 97 14.42 22.12 2.02
C GLY A 97 14.46 23.43 1.22
N LEU A 98 13.30 23.97 0.83
CA LEU A 98 13.17 25.22 0.07
C LEU A 98 12.44 26.29 0.89
N ASP A 99 12.53 27.55 0.46
CA ASP A 99 11.86 28.68 1.12
C ASP A 99 10.33 28.53 1.18
N GLY A 100 9.75 27.76 0.25
CA GLY A 100 8.32 27.47 0.17
C GLY A 100 7.84 26.30 1.05
N GLN A 101 8.72 25.69 1.84
CA GLN A 101 8.41 24.47 2.59
C GLN A 101 7.17 24.64 3.48
N ILE A 102 6.22 23.71 3.37
CA ILE A 102 5.00 23.70 4.18
C ILE A 102 4.40 22.30 4.24
N THR A 103 3.85 21.95 5.40
CA THR A 103 3.06 20.72 5.60
C THR A 103 1.57 21.00 5.45
N VAL A 104 0.87 20.07 4.80
CA VAL A 104 -0.57 20.13 4.59
C VAL A 104 -1.17 18.78 4.93
N GLN A 105 -2.21 18.77 5.76
CA GLN A 105 -2.91 17.54 6.10
C GLN A 105 -3.76 17.09 4.90
N LEU A 106 -3.81 15.78 4.67
CA LEU A 106 -4.51 15.21 3.53
C LEU A 106 -6.01 15.53 3.55
N ASP A 107 -6.62 15.57 4.74
CA ASP A 107 -8.04 15.87 4.94
C ASP A 107 -8.39 17.36 4.75
N GLU A 108 -7.42 18.26 4.89
CA GLU A 108 -7.54 19.67 4.52
C GLU A 108 -7.51 19.86 3.00
N LEU A 109 -6.81 18.97 2.29
CA LEU A 109 -6.67 19.02 0.84
C LEU A 109 -7.86 18.40 0.11
N ILE A 110 -8.27 17.19 0.52
CA ILE A 110 -9.39 16.46 -0.08
C ILE A 110 -10.34 15.88 0.99
N THR A 111 -11.63 15.96 0.70
CA THR A 111 -12.65 15.37 1.58
C THR A 111 -12.94 13.94 1.16
N ARG A 112 -13.00 13.06 2.16
CA ARG A 112 -13.34 11.65 1.98
C ARG A 112 -14.76 11.37 2.48
N PRO A 113 -15.60 10.66 1.70
CA PRO A 113 -16.91 10.23 2.19
C PRO A 113 -16.76 9.35 3.42
N LYS A 114 -17.65 9.54 4.39
CA LYS A 114 -17.70 8.67 5.57
C LYS A 114 -18.26 7.30 5.20
N ASP A 115 -18.05 6.31 6.06
CA ASP A 115 -18.52 4.94 5.80
C ASP A 115 -20.04 4.87 5.76
N GLU A 116 -20.74 5.71 6.54
CA GLU A 116 -22.20 5.80 6.55
C GLU A 116 -22.78 6.41 5.27
N GLU A 117 -21.94 7.11 4.49
CA GLU A 117 -22.31 7.74 3.21
C GLU A 117 -22.10 6.78 2.02
N LEU A 118 -21.58 5.57 2.27
CA LEU A 118 -21.41 4.56 1.22
C LEU A 118 -22.76 3.98 0.79
N PRO A 119 -22.93 3.60 -0.50
CA PRO A 119 -24.16 2.95 -0.96
C PRO A 119 -24.47 1.68 -0.16
N GLU A 120 -25.75 1.41 0.06
CA GLU A 120 -26.20 0.25 0.83
C GLU A 120 -25.56 -1.06 0.33
N GLY A 121 -25.05 -1.87 1.28
CA GLY A 121 -24.34 -3.12 0.98
C GLY A 121 -22.90 -2.96 0.48
N LYS A 122 -22.39 -1.72 0.31
CA LYS A 122 -20.96 -1.47 0.07
C LYS A 122 -20.24 -1.31 1.40
N ILE A 123 -19.19 -2.08 1.57
CA ILE A 123 -18.24 -1.92 2.67
C ILE A 123 -16.92 -1.38 2.13
N ARG A 124 -16.32 -0.46 2.87
CA ARG A 124 -14.93 -0.05 2.65
C ARG A 124 -14.01 -1.11 3.23
N VAL A 125 -13.14 -1.65 2.39
CA VAL A 125 -12.07 -2.57 2.77
C VAL A 125 -10.78 -1.87 2.44
N GLU A 126 -10.04 -1.50 3.48
CA GLU A 126 -8.74 -0.84 3.46
C GLU A 126 -7.99 -1.30 4.71
N ASN A 127 -6.67 -1.47 4.60
CA ASN A 127 -5.80 -1.81 5.73
C ASN A 127 -4.64 -0.80 5.79
N PRO A 128 -4.93 0.49 6.07
CA PRO A 128 -3.92 1.55 5.99
C PRO A 128 -2.73 1.30 6.90
N GLU A 129 -2.93 0.80 8.11
CA GLU A 129 -1.86 0.49 9.06
C GLU A 129 -0.92 -0.57 8.48
N LEU A 130 -1.47 -1.67 7.94
CA LEU A 130 -0.66 -2.70 7.28
C LEU A 130 0.16 -2.12 6.11
N VAL A 131 -0.47 -1.29 5.27
CA VAL A 131 0.19 -0.74 4.07
C VAL A 131 1.31 0.23 4.48
N LEU A 132 1.06 1.08 5.47
CA LEU A 132 2.02 2.04 6.01
C LEU A 132 3.22 1.33 6.66
N THR A 133 2.97 0.41 7.60
CA THR A 133 4.02 -0.36 8.28
C THR A 133 4.83 -1.18 7.27
N ALA A 134 4.18 -1.78 6.27
CA ALA A 134 4.87 -2.48 5.18
C ALA A 134 5.69 -1.53 4.29
N ALA A 135 5.23 -0.29 4.07
CA ALA A 135 5.98 0.72 3.34
C ALA A 135 7.28 1.07 4.07
N TYR A 136 7.21 1.39 5.36
CA TYR A 136 8.37 1.64 6.20
C TYR A 136 9.36 0.47 6.17
N PHE A 137 8.85 -0.75 6.39
CA PHE A 137 9.68 -1.94 6.44
C PHE A 137 10.41 -2.19 5.12
N MET A 138 9.69 -2.12 4.00
CA MET A 138 10.25 -2.38 2.68
C MET A 138 11.16 -1.26 2.17
N GLN A 139 10.93 -0.01 2.58
CA GLN A 139 11.85 1.10 2.31
C GLN A 139 13.22 0.89 2.93
N GLN A 140 13.29 0.23 4.09
CA GLN A 140 14.56 -0.14 4.73
C GLN A 140 15.11 -1.46 4.16
N MET A 141 14.34 -2.54 4.19
CA MET A 141 14.83 -3.88 3.84
C MET A 141 15.28 -4.07 2.39
N ARG A 142 14.75 -3.27 1.46
CA ARG A 142 15.08 -3.35 0.03
C ARG A 142 16.13 -2.32 -0.41
N LYS A 143 16.79 -1.64 0.54
CA LYS A 143 17.93 -0.77 0.21
C LYS A 143 19.07 -1.56 -0.44
N PRO A 144 19.89 -0.94 -1.30
CA PRO A 144 20.94 -1.63 -2.05
C PRO A 144 22.01 -2.29 -1.17
N ASP A 145 22.26 -1.72 0.00
CA ASP A 145 23.21 -2.18 1.02
C ASP A 145 22.71 -3.41 1.80
N LYS A 146 21.45 -3.82 1.60
CA LYS A 146 20.81 -4.99 2.25
C LYS A 146 21.00 -4.95 3.77
N PRO A 147 20.30 -4.04 4.47
CA PRO A 147 20.54 -3.83 5.88
C PRO A 147 20.29 -5.09 6.71
N GLU A 148 21.00 -5.19 7.83
CA GLU A 148 20.75 -6.22 8.82
C GLU A 148 19.39 -6.01 9.50
N MET A 149 18.82 -7.10 10.01
CA MET A 149 17.56 -7.06 10.76
C MET A 149 17.81 -6.50 12.17
N THR A 150 17.79 -5.17 12.30
CA THR A 150 17.90 -4.47 13.58
C THR A 150 16.69 -4.73 14.47
N ASP A 151 16.74 -4.36 15.75
CA ASP A 151 15.61 -4.56 16.66
C ASP A 151 14.40 -3.71 16.25
N GLU A 152 14.61 -2.48 15.76
CA GLU A 152 13.53 -1.63 15.24
C GLU A 152 12.87 -2.27 14.01
N LEU A 153 13.65 -2.91 13.13
CA LEU A 153 13.10 -3.62 11.96
C LEU A 153 12.34 -4.89 12.35
N LYS A 154 12.72 -5.56 13.45
CA LYS A 154 11.95 -6.69 13.99
C LYS A 154 10.62 -6.22 14.55
N GLU A 155 10.62 -5.15 15.34
CA GLU A 155 9.39 -4.54 15.88
C GLU A 155 8.44 -4.17 14.74
N LEU A 156 8.96 -3.50 13.71
CA LEU A 156 8.17 -3.12 12.54
C LEU A 156 7.63 -4.34 11.77
N ASN A 157 8.42 -5.40 11.68
CA ASN A 157 7.98 -6.65 11.07
C ASN A 157 6.90 -7.37 11.90
N GLU A 158 7.02 -7.37 13.23
CA GLU A 158 6.02 -7.93 14.14
C GLU A 158 4.71 -7.16 14.08
N GLU A 159 4.78 -5.84 14.08
CA GLU A 159 3.62 -4.95 13.91
C GLU A 159 2.94 -5.18 12.56
N MET A 160 3.72 -5.24 11.47
CA MET A 160 3.20 -5.53 10.12
C MET A 160 2.48 -6.89 10.09
N LEU A 161 3.02 -7.91 10.77
CA LEU A 161 2.39 -9.23 10.84
C LEU A 161 1.11 -9.23 11.70
N ALA A 162 1.05 -8.42 12.76
CA ALA A 162 -0.15 -8.24 13.56
C ALA A 162 -1.27 -7.58 12.74
N HIS A 163 -0.98 -6.45 12.08
CA HIS A 163 -1.91 -5.78 11.17
C HIS A 163 -2.37 -6.73 10.04
N TYR A 164 -1.48 -7.60 9.57
CA TYR A 164 -1.86 -8.61 8.58
C TYR A 164 -2.90 -9.61 9.09
N GLN A 165 -2.77 -10.07 10.34
CA GLN A 165 -3.69 -11.04 10.91
C GLN A 165 -5.09 -10.44 11.19
N GLU A 166 -5.13 -9.17 11.58
CA GLU A 166 -6.36 -8.44 11.92
C GLU A 166 -7.09 -7.85 10.70
N GLY A 167 -6.35 -7.63 9.61
CA GLY A 167 -6.86 -7.00 8.39
C GLY A 167 -7.97 -7.77 7.69
N ARG A 168 -8.68 -7.06 6.79
CA ARG A 168 -9.65 -7.65 5.86
C ARG A 168 -9.17 -7.45 4.44
N TYR A 169 -9.28 -8.49 3.63
CA TYR A 169 -8.71 -8.52 2.29
C TYR A 169 -9.76 -8.79 1.25
N ILE A 170 -9.59 -8.16 0.10
CA ILE A 170 -10.32 -8.54 -1.10
C ILE A 170 -9.52 -9.65 -1.78
N VAL A 171 -10.18 -10.77 -2.05
CA VAL A 171 -9.65 -11.86 -2.88
C VAL A 171 -10.43 -11.91 -4.18
N THR A 172 -9.77 -12.29 -5.26
CA THR A 172 -10.42 -12.47 -6.58
C THR A 172 -10.59 -13.94 -6.89
N VAL A 173 -11.71 -14.32 -7.52
CA VAL A 173 -12.05 -15.70 -7.89
C VAL A 173 -12.44 -15.74 -9.36
N GLN A 174 -11.83 -16.63 -10.13
CA GLN A 174 -12.24 -16.99 -11.49
C GLN A 174 -13.22 -18.15 -11.41
N GLU A 175 -14.36 -18.06 -12.10
CA GLU A 175 -15.44 -19.07 -12.04
C GLU A 175 -14.94 -20.49 -12.39
N ASP A 176 -14.05 -20.62 -13.38
CA ASP A 176 -13.58 -21.93 -13.88
C ASP A 176 -12.21 -22.37 -13.33
N LYS A 177 -11.42 -21.44 -12.77
CA LYS A 177 -10.01 -21.66 -12.40
C LYS A 177 -9.71 -21.40 -10.93
N GLY A 178 -10.68 -20.96 -10.14
CA GLY A 178 -10.48 -20.60 -8.74
C GLY A 178 -9.68 -19.31 -8.56
N ILE A 179 -8.95 -19.19 -7.46
CA ILE A 179 -8.22 -17.96 -7.13
C ILE A 179 -6.98 -17.83 -8.01
N PRO A 180 -6.74 -16.68 -8.68
CA PRO A 180 -5.54 -16.47 -9.49
C PRO A 180 -4.25 -16.67 -8.68
N ILE A 181 -3.17 -17.08 -9.35
CA ILE A 181 -1.87 -17.27 -8.72
C ILE A 181 -0.77 -16.49 -9.44
N LEU A 182 0.19 -15.97 -8.70
CA LEU A 182 1.35 -15.26 -9.22
C LEU A 182 2.60 -16.13 -9.06
N LYS A 183 3.20 -16.52 -10.18
CA LYS A 183 4.49 -17.23 -10.18
C LYS A 183 5.63 -16.23 -10.13
N GLN A 184 6.44 -16.32 -9.09
CA GLN A 184 7.65 -15.51 -8.91
C GLN A 184 8.82 -16.09 -9.71
N LYS A 185 9.87 -15.28 -9.89
CA LYS A 185 11.09 -15.68 -10.62
C LYS A 185 11.81 -16.89 -10.00
N ASP A 186 11.69 -17.05 -8.69
CA ASP A 186 12.24 -18.19 -7.93
C ASP A 186 11.37 -19.46 -8.06
N GLY A 187 10.30 -19.41 -8.85
CA GLY A 187 9.38 -20.51 -9.07
C GLY A 187 8.30 -20.65 -8.00
N LYS A 188 8.37 -19.91 -6.89
CA LYS A 188 7.34 -19.93 -5.86
C LYS A 188 6.06 -19.28 -6.36
N VAL A 189 4.95 -19.81 -5.88
CA VAL A 189 3.62 -19.37 -6.26
C VAL A 189 3.00 -18.64 -5.07
N TYR A 190 2.53 -17.42 -5.29
CA TYR A 190 1.86 -16.61 -4.28
C TYR A 190 0.43 -16.28 -4.71
N GLN A 191 -0.50 -16.37 -3.78
CA GLN A 191 -1.89 -15.96 -4.01
C GLN A 191 -2.02 -14.45 -3.79
N PRO A 192 -2.50 -13.67 -4.78
CA PRO A 192 -2.68 -12.25 -4.62
C PRO A 192 -3.88 -11.97 -3.70
N ILE A 193 -3.66 -11.07 -2.74
CA ILE A 193 -4.71 -10.50 -1.89
C ILE A 193 -4.58 -8.98 -1.92
N PHE A 194 -5.68 -8.28 -1.75
CA PHE A 194 -5.71 -6.83 -1.93
C PHE A 194 -6.24 -6.15 -0.67
N THR A 195 -5.59 -5.07 -0.26
CA THR A 195 -6.04 -4.27 0.88
C THR A 195 -7.18 -3.35 0.50
N ASP A 196 -7.30 -2.97 -0.77
CA ASP A 196 -8.29 -2.00 -1.24
C ASP A 196 -8.74 -2.25 -2.69
N VAL A 197 -9.78 -1.52 -3.10
CA VAL A 197 -10.41 -1.65 -4.42
C VAL A 197 -9.52 -1.13 -5.55
N GLN A 198 -8.63 -0.16 -5.31
CA GLN A 198 -7.74 0.34 -6.35
C GLN A 198 -6.71 -0.73 -6.74
N GLU A 199 -6.18 -1.47 -5.77
CA GLU A 199 -5.27 -2.60 -6.03
C GLU A 199 -5.97 -3.75 -6.79
N VAL A 200 -7.25 -4.02 -6.49
CA VAL A 200 -8.07 -4.96 -7.28
C VAL A 200 -8.22 -4.47 -8.73
N LYS A 201 -8.51 -3.17 -8.95
CA LYS A 201 -8.63 -2.60 -10.29
C LYS A 201 -7.32 -2.69 -11.08
N LYS A 202 -6.16 -2.43 -10.44
CA LYS A 202 -4.84 -2.63 -11.05
C LYS A 202 -4.66 -4.07 -11.51
N PHE A 203 -5.03 -5.03 -10.66
CA PHE A 203 -4.97 -6.45 -11.00
C PHE A 203 -5.91 -6.84 -12.14
N GLN A 204 -7.16 -6.37 -12.13
CA GLN A 204 -8.13 -6.61 -13.21
C GLN A 204 -7.66 -6.03 -14.55
N ASN A 205 -7.08 -4.83 -14.54
CA ASN A 205 -6.57 -4.17 -15.75
C ASN A 205 -5.41 -4.93 -16.42
N LEU A 206 -4.69 -5.76 -15.68
CA LEU A 206 -3.63 -6.62 -16.21
C LEU A 206 -4.15 -7.99 -16.67
N ASN A 207 -5.34 -8.38 -16.21
CA ASN A 207 -6.00 -9.64 -16.56
C ASN A 207 -7.24 -9.38 -17.44
N LYS A 208 -7.11 -8.51 -18.46
CA LYS A 208 -8.21 -8.17 -19.37
C LYS A 208 -8.76 -9.42 -20.04
N GLY A 209 -10.09 -9.50 -20.12
CA GLY A 209 -10.79 -10.65 -20.72
C GLY A 209 -11.07 -11.79 -19.74
N VAL A 210 -10.72 -11.64 -18.46
CA VAL A 210 -11.06 -12.60 -17.39
C VAL A 210 -12.10 -11.97 -16.45
N THR A 211 -13.24 -12.62 -16.29
CA THR A 211 -14.23 -12.23 -15.29
C THR A 211 -13.76 -12.68 -13.90
N LEU A 212 -13.46 -11.69 -13.05
CA LEU A 212 -13.05 -11.92 -11.67
C LEU A 212 -14.16 -11.49 -10.72
N LYS A 213 -14.68 -12.44 -9.93
CA LYS A 213 -15.53 -12.12 -8.78
C LYS A 213 -14.65 -11.74 -7.60
N THR A 214 -15.18 -10.92 -6.70
CA THR A 214 -14.48 -10.50 -5.48
C THR A 214 -15.18 -11.02 -4.24
N ALA A 215 -14.41 -11.43 -3.23
CA ALA A 215 -14.91 -11.74 -1.89
C ALA A 215 -14.03 -11.05 -0.84
N VAL A 216 -14.60 -10.79 0.34
CA VAL A 216 -13.88 -10.20 1.49
C VAL A 216 -13.58 -11.28 2.51
N VAL A 217 -12.33 -11.36 2.96
CA VAL A 217 -11.82 -12.42 3.83
C VAL A 217 -10.97 -11.80 4.93
N GLU A 218 -11.18 -12.23 6.17
CA GLU A 218 -10.33 -11.85 7.31
C GLU A 218 -8.94 -12.48 7.19
N GLY A 219 -7.90 -11.76 7.60
CA GLY A 219 -6.50 -12.22 7.56
C GLY A 219 -6.29 -13.57 8.25
N SER A 220 -6.93 -13.75 9.41
CA SER A 220 -6.94 -15.00 10.17
C SER A 220 -7.51 -16.21 9.40
N LYS A 221 -8.38 -15.99 8.41
CA LYS A 221 -9.03 -17.03 7.60
C LYS A 221 -8.31 -17.31 6.27
N ILE A 222 -7.32 -16.48 5.89
CA ILE A 222 -6.53 -16.68 4.67
C ILE A 222 -5.90 -18.08 4.58
N PRO A 223 -5.30 -18.65 5.65
CA PRO A 223 -4.69 -19.97 5.57
C PRO A 223 -5.66 -21.09 5.16
N GLU A 224 -6.97 -20.91 5.39
CA GLU A 224 -8.01 -21.90 5.06
C GLU A 224 -8.44 -21.85 3.59
N ILE A 225 -8.29 -20.69 2.94
CA ILE A 225 -8.68 -20.47 1.54
C ILE A 225 -7.50 -20.44 0.57
N LEU A 226 -6.27 -20.60 1.09
CA LEU A 226 -5.05 -20.57 0.30
C LEU A 226 -5.00 -21.78 -0.65
N SER A 227 -4.82 -21.53 -1.94
CA SER A 227 -4.68 -22.59 -2.96
C SER A 227 -3.60 -23.60 -2.56
N PRO A 228 -3.83 -24.93 -2.72
CA PRO A 228 -2.87 -25.97 -2.33
C PRO A 228 -1.45 -25.77 -2.86
N GLU A 229 -1.30 -25.15 -4.03
CA GLU A 229 -0.04 -24.89 -4.71
C GLU A 229 0.68 -23.61 -4.23
N ALA A 230 -0.02 -22.71 -3.53
CA ALA A 230 0.53 -21.43 -3.11
C ALA A 230 1.42 -21.58 -1.86
N PHE A 231 2.65 -21.09 -1.97
CA PHE A 231 3.63 -20.97 -0.88
C PHE A 231 3.20 -19.95 0.18
N GLY A 232 2.37 -18.99 -0.21
CA GLY A 232 1.89 -17.93 0.65
C GLY A 232 1.08 -16.90 -0.11
N VAL A 233 1.00 -15.69 0.42
CA VAL A 233 0.26 -14.58 -0.19
C VAL A 233 1.16 -13.44 -0.63
N ALA A 234 0.75 -12.76 -1.71
CA ALA A 234 1.31 -11.49 -2.13
C ALA A 234 0.26 -10.40 -1.90
N VAL A 235 0.48 -9.57 -0.88
CA VAL A 235 -0.39 -8.43 -0.56
C VAL A 235 -0.03 -7.28 -1.50
N ASN A 236 -1.03 -6.77 -2.23
CA ASN A 236 -0.90 -5.68 -3.21
C ASN A 236 0.29 -5.89 -4.16
N PRO A 237 0.28 -6.93 -5.00
CA PRO A 237 1.42 -7.32 -5.83
C PRO A 237 1.87 -6.24 -6.83
N PHE A 238 1.04 -5.24 -7.10
CA PHE A 238 1.34 -4.11 -7.97
C PHE A 238 1.62 -2.79 -7.21
N GLY A 239 1.42 -2.78 -5.89
CA GLY A 239 1.90 -1.77 -4.95
C GLY A 239 3.10 -2.30 -4.16
N VAL A 240 2.99 -2.27 -2.82
CA VAL A 240 4.06 -2.67 -1.88
C VAL A 240 4.62 -4.08 -2.13
N ASN A 241 3.79 -4.99 -2.67
CA ASN A 241 4.14 -6.37 -2.97
C ASN A 241 4.79 -7.05 -1.76
N LEU A 242 4.05 -7.09 -0.64
CA LEU A 242 4.46 -7.78 0.58
C LEU A 242 4.21 -9.28 0.41
N GLN A 243 5.28 -10.06 0.43
CA GLN A 243 5.23 -11.51 0.26
C GLN A 243 5.35 -12.20 1.61
N LEU A 244 4.28 -12.88 2.02
CA LEU A 244 4.22 -13.58 3.29
C LEU A 244 4.13 -15.08 3.04
N GLN A 245 5.03 -15.84 3.65
CA GLN A 245 4.92 -17.30 3.69
C GLN A 245 3.83 -17.67 4.70
N ILE A 246 2.90 -18.54 4.28
CA ILE A 246 1.79 -18.97 5.13
C ILE A 246 1.97 -20.44 5.47
N ASN A 247 2.24 -20.71 6.75
CA ASN A 247 2.29 -22.07 7.27
C ASN A 247 0.85 -22.57 7.46
N ARG A 248 0.42 -23.52 6.64
CA ARG A 248 -0.90 -24.14 6.79
C ARG A 248 -0.92 -24.99 8.05
N LYS A 249 -1.97 -24.87 8.86
CA LYS A 249 -2.29 -25.93 9.83
C LYS A 249 -2.57 -27.21 9.03
N PRO A 250 -2.00 -28.37 9.38
CA PRO A 250 -2.33 -29.61 8.71
C PRO A 250 -3.85 -29.81 8.75
N ALA A 251 -4.45 -30.14 7.61
CA ALA A 251 -5.88 -30.40 7.53
C ALA A 251 -6.24 -31.43 8.60
N LYS A 252 -7.22 -31.11 9.46
CA LYS A 252 -7.80 -32.12 10.35
C LYS A 252 -8.34 -33.22 9.43
N THR A 253 -7.61 -34.33 9.34
CA THR A 253 -8.06 -35.53 8.65
C THR A 253 -9.44 -35.82 9.19
N LYS A 254 -10.47 -35.76 8.34
CA LYS A 254 -11.79 -36.29 8.70
C LYS A 254 -11.54 -37.75 9.01
N GLU A 255 -11.53 -38.12 10.29
CA GLU A 255 -11.61 -39.51 10.70
C GLU A 255 -12.85 -40.09 10.04
N ASN A 256 -12.64 -40.89 9.01
CA ASN A 256 -13.64 -41.80 8.50
C ASN A 256 -14.00 -42.72 9.67
N LYS A 257 -15.06 -42.36 10.41
CA LYS A 257 -15.82 -43.31 11.22
C LYS A 257 -16.53 -44.29 10.28
N ASN A 258 -15.76 -45.17 9.65
CA ASN A 258 -16.28 -46.47 9.26
C ASN A 258 -16.41 -47.28 10.56
N LYS A 259 -17.56 -47.08 11.23
CA LYS A 259 -18.13 -48.13 12.07
C LYS A 259 -18.60 -49.23 11.13
N THR A 260 -17.76 -50.23 10.91
CA THR A 260 -18.26 -51.56 10.60
C THR A 260 -18.39 -52.26 11.95
N GLN A 261 -19.60 -52.27 12.49
CA GLN A 261 -20.01 -53.22 13.51
C GLN A 261 -20.59 -54.43 12.78
N GLU A 262 -20.02 -55.59 13.13
CA GLU A 262 -20.54 -56.96 13.01
C GLU A 262 -20.82 -57.55 11.61
#